data_AF-A0A4Q6A9A7-F1
#
_entry.id   AF-A0A4Q6A9A7-F1
#
_cell.length_a   1.000
_cell.length_b   1.000
_cell.length_c   1.000
_cell.angle_alpha   90.00
_cell.angle_beta   90.00
_cell.angle_gamma   90.00
#
_symmetry.space_group_name_H-M   'P 1'
#
loop_
_entity.id
_entity.type
_entity.pdbx_description
1 polymer ?
#
loop_
_entity_poly.entity_id
_entity_poly.type
_entity_poly.pdbx_seq_one_letter_code
_entity_poly.pdbx_strand_id
1 'polypeptide(L)'
;PYNVQYWGVGNENWGCGGNMTAEYYANEYKRYASYAKNYPNARLRKVAGGANSFDYHWTETLMKTIPLNMMWGVSLHYYTLPTGNWGKKGSATQFDEAQYFNTMKNAWRMDELVTKHSAIMDKYDSAKRVALVVDEWGIWTDVEPGTNPGFLYQQNSLRDALIAGLHLNIFNNHAARVKMANLAQTVNVLQALILTEGRQMLLTPTYHVFDLYKVHHDAKLVPVQFSSPDYVVGGEKIPALSVSASLDSTGTMHISLVNMDPKKTQMIQTTLDGNFKTVSGRMITSGAITDINTFAQDKKVAPTNFNGARLSGKNLTVALPAKSVVTLTLK
;
A
#
# COMPACT_ATOMS: atom_id res chain seq x y z
N PRO A 1 10.71 19.08 24.49
CA PRO A 1 10.13 17.75 24.13
C PRO A 1 9.96 17.62 22.61
N TYR A 2 10.31 16.49 21.99
CA TYR A 2 10.29 16.29 20.53
C TYR A 2 8.91 15.93 19.93
N ASN A 3 7.83 16.00 20.71
CA ASN A 3 6.45 15.68 20.29
C ASN A 3 6.31 14.28 19.62
N VAL A 4 6.92 13.25 20.20
CA VAL A 4 6.73 11.87 19.74
C VAL A 4 5.30 11.43 20.04
N GLN A 5 4.51 11.20 19.00
CA GLN A 5 3.10 10.83 19.14
C GLN A 5 2.89 9.33 18.97
N TYR A 6 3.45 8.70 17.96
CA TYR A 6 3.26 7.27 17.71
C TYR A 6 4.37 6.46 18.39
N TRP A 7 3.98 5.38 19.07
CA TRP A 7 4.91 4.56 19.83
C TRP A 7 4.57 3.08 19.70
N GLY A 8 5.34 2.36 18.90
CA GLY A 8 5.27 0.90 18.83
C GLY A 8 5.79 0.27 20.12
N VAL A 9 5.02 -0.63 20.72
CA VAL A 9 5.42 -1.37 21.94
C VAL A 9 5.84 -2.78 21.52
N GLY A 10 7.05 -2.89 20.97
CA GLY A 10 7.55 -4.12 20.34
C GLY A 10 7.32 -4.14 18.83
N ASN A 11 8.10 -4.97 18.14
CA ASN A 11 8.02 -5.23 16.70
C ASN A 11 8.17 -6.72 16.45
N GLU A 12 7.35 -7.30 15.55
CA GLU A 12 7.41 -8.71 15.14
C GLU A 12 7.65 -9.70 16.29
N ASN A 13 6.90 -9.55 17.38
CA ASN A 13 7.11 -10.32 18.60
C ASN A 13 6.89 -11.83 18.42
N TRP A 14 6.09 -12.24 17.43
CA TRP A 14 5.93 -13.63 16.98
C TRP A 14 7.19 -14.21 16.33
N GLY A 15 8.13 -13.37 15.89
CA GLY A 15 9.36 -13.77 15.21
C GLY A 15 10.59 -13.15 15.86
N CYS A 16 11.27 -12.25 15.13
CA CYS A 16 12.55 -11.68 15.57
C CYS A 16 12.47 -10.91 16.90
N GLY A 17 11.28 -10.43 17.28
CA GLY A 17 11.02 -9.73 18.54
C GLY A 17 10.86 -10.64 19.77
N GLY A 18 11.04 -11.95 19.65
CA GLY A 18 11.11 -12.86 20.79
C GLY A 18 10.41 -14.22 20.65
N ASN A 19 9.95 -14.60 19.45
CA ASN A 19 9.23 -15.86 19.18
C ASN A 19 8.08 -16.14 20.17
N MET A 20 7.33 -15.10 20.50
CA MET A 20 6.26 -15.13 21.50
C MET A 20 4.97 -15.71 20.92
N THR A 21 4.15 -16.35 21.77
CA THR A 21 2.73 -16.56 21.44
C THR A 21 1.96 -15.23 21.58
N ALA A 22 0.79 -15.13 20.95
CA ALA A 22 -0.05 -13.95 21.02
C ALA A 22 -0.48 -13.64 22.47
N GLU A 23 -0.80 -14.66 23.27
CA GLU A 23 -1.22 -14.50 24.66
C GLU A 23 -0.08 -13.99 25.54
N TYR A 24 1.13 -14.52 25.33
CA TYR A 24 2.30 -14.06 26.08
C TYR A 24 2.60 -12.61 25.74
N TYR A 25 2.67 -12.27 24.45
CA TYR A 25 2.91 -10.90 24.02
C TYR A 25 1.80 -9.94 24.48
N ALA A 26 0.53 -10.34 24.51
CA ALA A 26 -0.54 -9.49 25.04
C ALA A 26 -0.30 -9.09 26.50
N ASN A 27 0.28 -9.97 27.31
CA ASN A 27 0.67 -9.67 28.69
C ASN A 27 1.88 -8.72 28.75
N GLU A 28 2.91 -8.97 27.94
CA GLU A 28 4.07 -8.07 27.85
C GLU A 28 3.68 -6.68 27.35
N TYR A 29 2.81 -6.58 26.33
CA TYR A 29 2.26 -5.31 25.87
C TYR A 29 1.63 -4.52 27.03
N LYS A 30 0.73 -5.14 27.80
CA LYS A 30 0.07 -4.50 28.94
C LYS A 30 1.10 -3.99 29.96
N ARG A 31 2.13 -4.80 30.25
CA ARG A 31 3.22 -4.45 31.16
C ARG A 31 3.97 -3.22 30.66
N TYR A 32 4.54 -3.26 29.46
CA TYR A 32 5.38 -2.17 28.94
C TYR A 32 4.57 -0.91 28.60
N ALA A 33 3.38 -1.05 28.02
CA ALA A 33 2.51 0.07 27.70
C ALA A 33 2.09 0.86 28.96
N SER A 34 2.00 0.23 30.14
CA SER A 34 1.66 0.91 31.39
C SER A 34 2.71 1.93 31.82
N TYR A 35 3.98 1.75 31.44
CA TYR A 35 5.09 2.64 31.77
C TYR A 35 5.36 3.69 30.68
N ALA A 36 4.82 3.51 29.47
CA ALA A 36 4.82 4.55 28.44
C ALA A 36 3.81 5.66 28.79
N LYS A 37 4.26 6.66 29.57
CA LYS A 37 3.42 7.76 30.06
C LYS A 37 3.27 8.88 29.03
N ASN A 38 2.15 9.60 29.15
CA ASN A 38 1.93 10.84 28.40
C ASN A 38 2.68 11.99 29.06
N TYR A 39 3.23 12.88 28.24
CA TYR A 39 3.74 14.17 28.69
C TYR A 39 2.83 15.30 28.19
N PRO A 40 2.82 16.48 28.84
CA PRO A 40 2.09 17.63 28.34
C PRO A 40 2.39 17.89 26.85
N ASN A 41 1.34 18.03 26.04
CA ASN A 41 1.40 18.24 24.59
C ASN A 41 2.07 17.11 23.78
N ALA A 42 2.29 15.93 24.36
CA ALA A 42 2.85 14.75 23.69
C ALA A 42 2.16 13.47 24.17
N ARG A 43 0.84 13.39 23.93
CA ARG A 43 0.06 12.20 24.25
C ARG A 43 0.43 11.07 23.29
N LEU A 44 0.80 9.92 23.85
CA LEU A 44 1.19 8.75 23.07
C LEU A 44 -0.03 8.05 22.45
N ARG A 45 0.10 7.73 21.18
CA ARG A 45 -0.69 6.81 20.38
C ARG A 45 0.09 5.49 20.31
N LYS A 46 -0.19 4.61 21.26
CA LYS A 46 0.53 3.34 21.41
C LYS A 46 0.03 2.34 20.37
N VAL A 47 0.96 1.70 19.65
CA VAL A 47 0.65 0.66 18.68
C VAL A 47 1.13 -0.68 19.25
N ALA A 48 0.23 -1.66 19.33
CA ALA A 48 0.61 -3.03 19.66
C ALA A 48 1.15 -3.73 18.41
N GLY A 49 2.30 -4.39 18.50
CA GLY A 49 2.79 -5.33 17.50
C GLY A 49 1.75 -6.40 17.18
N GLY A 50 1.18 -6.32 15.99
CA GLY A 50 0.08 -7.17 15.56
C GLY A 50 0.51 -8.32 14.66
N ALA A 51 -0.41 -8.75 13.80
CA ALA A 51 -0.30 -10.03 13.11
C ALA A 51 0.72 -10.02 11.96
N ASN A 52 1.34 -11.17 11.72
CA ASN A 52 1.97 -11.48 10.45
C ASN A 52 0.94 -12.04 9.48
N SER A 53 0.68 -11.33 8.38
CA SER A 53 -0.12 -11.84 7.26
C SER A 53 -1.45 -12.43 7.75
N PHE A 54 -1.70 -13.72 7.51
CA PHE A 54 -2.97 -14.42 7.77
C PHE A 54 -3.14 -14.90 9.22
N ASP A 55 -2.30 -14.49 10.16
CA ASP A 55 -2.43 -14.87 11.58
C ASP A 55 -3.60 -14.12 12.26
N TYR A 56 -4.81 -14.56 11.94
CA TYR A 56 -6.04 -14.04 12.51
C TYR A 56 -6.17 -14.32 14.01
N HIS A 57 -5.54 -15.38 14.50
CA HIS A 57 -5.53 -15.72 15.92
C HIS A 57 -4.77 -14.67 16.73
N TRP A 58 -3.65 -14.14 16.21
CA TRP A 58 -2.94 -13.05 16.84
C TRP A 58 -3.82 -11.82 17.03
N THR A 59 -4.48 -11.35 15.96
CA THR A 59 -5.38 -10.19 16.01
C THR A 59 -6.54 -10.43 16.99
N GLU A 60 -7.17 -11.61 16.95
CA GLU A 60 -8.25 -11.95 17.87
C GLU A 60 -7.79 -11.93 19.33
N THR A 61 -6.62 -12.51 19.61
CA THR A 61 -6.06 -12.58 20.96
C THR A 61 -5.74 -11.19 21.52
N LEU A 62 -5.12 -10.32 20.73
CA LEU A 62 -4.82 -8.95 21.16
C LEU A 62 -6.09 -8.16 21.45
N MET A 63 -7.06 -8.19 20.51
CA MET A 63 -8.31 -7.44 20.63
C MET A 63 -9.18 -7.93 21.79
N LYS A 64 -9.14 -9.23 22.11
CA LYS A 64 -9.85 -9.82 23.25
C LYS A 64 -9.19 -9.55 24.60
N THR A 65 -7.85 -9.52 24.64
CA THR A 65 -7.09 -9.57 25.90
C THR A 65 -6.60 -8.20 26.37
N ILE A 66 -6.29 -7.28 25.45
CA ILE A 66 -5.78 -5.95 25.78
C ILE A 66 -6.96 -4.98 25.91
N PRO A 67 -7.12 -4.27 27.05
CA PRO A 67 -8.13 -3.22 27.15
C PRO A 67 -7.98 -2.17 26.05
N LEU A 68 -9.05 -1.89 25.31
CA LEU A 68 -9.01 -1.04 24.12
C LEU A 68 -8.50 0.38 24.37
N ASN A 69 -8.59 0.88 25.61
CA ASN A 69 -8.07 2.19 26.01
C ASN A 69 -6.54 2.21 26.24
N MET A 70 -5.87 1.05 26.24
CA MET A 70 -4.42 0.94 26.36
C MET A 70 -3.69 1.11 25.02
N MET A 71 -4.38 0.91 23.90
CA MET A 71 -3.82 0.99 22.56
C MET A 71 -4.58 2.00 21.69
N TRP A 72 -3.83 2.70 20.85
CA TRP A 72 -4.39 3.49 19.75
C TRP A 72 -4.53 2.66 18.48
N GLY A 73 -3.63 1.69 18.25
CA GLY A 73 -3.67 0.82 17.09
C GLY A 73 -3.07 -0.56 17.34
N VAL A 74 -3.37 -1.48 16.43
CA VAL A 74 -2.75 -2.80 16.30
C VAL A 74 -2.10 -2.88 14.92
N SER A 75 -0.86 -3.35 14.86
CA SER A 75 -0.13 -3.40 13.60
C SER A 75 -0.49 -4.61 12.72
N LEU A 76 -0.10 -4.59 11.46
CA LEU A 76 -0.26 -5.69 10.51
C LEU A 76 0.88 -5.64 9.50
N HIS A 77 1.60 -6.75 9.37
CA HIS A 77 2.71 -6.86 8.44
C HIS A 77 2.31 -7.78 7.28
N TYR A 78 2.50 -7.33 6.04
CA TYR A 78 2.31 -8.16 4.85
C TYR A 78 3.21 -7.75 3.68
N TYR A 79 4.11 -8.66 3.31
CA TYR A 79 4.98 -8.51 2.15
C TYR A 79 4.44 -9.25 0.93
N THR A 80 4.49 -8.58 -0.23
CA THR A 80 4.21 -9.21 -1.52
C THR A 80 5.47 -9.92 -2.01
N LEU A 81 5.45 -11.25 -2.05
CA LEU A 81 6.53 -12.05 -2.64
C LEU A 81 6.17 -12.45 -4.07
N PRO A 82 7.00 -12.17 -5.09
CA PRO A 82 6.69 -12.52 -6.48
C PRO A 82 6.35 -13.98 -6.70
N THR A 83 7.03 -14.90 -6.01
CA THR A 83 6.79 -16.35 -6.10
C THR A 83 5.87 -16.90 -4.99
N GLY A 84 5.63 -16.12 -3.93
CA GLY A 84 5.03 -16.62 -2.68
C GLY A 84 5.98 -17.49 -1.84
N ASN A 85 7.24 -17.63 -2.22
CA ASN A 85 8.21 -18.48 -1.53
C ASN A 85 9.38 -17.65 -0.95
N TRP A 86 9.53 -17.67 0.38
CA TRP A 86 10.60 -16.98 1.09
C TRP A 86 12.01 -17.44 0.71
N GLY A 87 12.19 -18.72 0.34
CA GLY A 87 13.49 -19.27 -0.05
C GLY A 87 13.94 -18.90 -1.46
N LYS A 88 13.02 -18.40 -2.31
CA LYS A 88 13.30 -17.93 -3.67
C LYS A 88 12.21 -16.94 -4.06
N LYS A 89 12.41 -15.65 -3.77
CA LYS A 89 11.34 -14.66 -3.84
C LYS A 89 11.04 -14.21 -5.26
N GLY A 90 12.04 -14.28 -6.16
CA GLY A 90 11.95 -13.79 -7.54
C GLY A 90 12.75 -12.50 -7.73
N SER A 91 13.01 -12.12 -8.98
CA SER A 91 13.85 -10.96 -9.32
C SER A 91 13.06 -9.64 -9.32
N ALA A 92 13.75 -8.55 -9.00
CA ALA A 92 13.23 -7.19 -9.19
C ALA A 92 13.23 -6.72 -10.65
N THR A 93 14.01 -7.35 -11.53
CA THR A 93 14.24 -6.88 -12.92
C THR A 93 14.02 -7.95 -13.98
N GLN A 94 14.15 -9.23 -13.64
CA GLN A 94 14.09 -10.35 -14.57
C GLN A 94 12.92 -11.26 -14.25
N PHE A 95 11.76 -10.94 -14.82
CA PHE A 95 10.54 -11.71 -14.64
C PHE A 95 9.67 -11.69 -15.90
N ASP A 96 8.92 -12.78 -16.10
CA ASP A 96 7.96 -12.90 -17.17
C ASP A 96 6.55 -12.51 -16.71
N GLU A 97 5.58 -12.66 -17.61
CA GLU A 97 4.18 -12.35 -17.33
C GLU A 97 3.58 -13.29 -16.27
N ALA A 98 4.00 -14.56 -16.20
CA ALA A 98 3.47 -15.51 -15.23
C ALA A 98 3.90 -15.13 -13.80
N GLN A 99 5.17 -14.78 -13.61
CA GLN A 99 5.65 -14.28 -12.32
C GLN A 99 5.05 -12.92 -11.98
N TYR A 100 4.89 -12.02 -12.97
CA TYR A 100 4.19 -10.76 -12.77
C TYR A 100 2.75 -10.96 -12.31
N PHE A 101 1.99 -11.83 -12.98
CA PHE A 101 0.62 -12.18 -12.59
C PHE A 101 0.57 -12.72 -11.16
N ASN A 102 1.47 -13.64 -10.80
CA ASN A 102 1.54 -14.17 -9.44
C ASN A 102 1.87 -13.09 -8.40
N THR A 103 2.76 -12.15 -8.75
CA THR A 103 3.08 -11.00 -7.90
C THR A 103 1.84 -10.14 -7.64
N MET A 104 1.09 -9.79 -8.69
CA MET A 104 -0.14 -8.98 -8.55
C MET A 104 -1.25 -9.73 -7.80
N LYS A 105 -1.37 -11.05 -8.00
CA LYS A 105 -2.26 -11.92 -7.22
C LYS A 105 -1.94 -11.89 -5.73
N ASN A 106 -0.65 -11.96 -5.39
CA ASN A 106 -0.21 -11.83 -4.00
C ASN A 106 -0.45 -10.41 -3.47
N ALA A 107 -0.17 -9.37 -4.26
CA ALA A 107 -0.45 -7.99 -3.85
C ALA A 107 -1.93 -7.76 -3.50
N TRP A 108 -2.86 -8.34 -4.28
CA TRP A 108 -4.31 -8.29 -4.00
C TRP A 108 -4.72 -8.91 -2.66
N ARG A 109 -3.93 -9.82 -2.09
CA ARG A 109 -4.23 -10.40 -0.77
C ARG A 109 -4.24 -9.37 0.35
N MET A 110 -3.63 -8.19 0.16
CA MET A 110 -3.73 -7.09 1.12
C MET A 110 -5.20 -6.73 1.40
N ASP A 111 -6.07 -6.71 0.39
CA ASP A 111 -7.49 -6.39 0.58
C ASP A 111 -8.21 -7.44 1.44
N GLU A 112 -7.94 -8.72 1.20
CA GLU A 112 -8.45 -9.82 2.02
C GLU A 112 -7.97 -9.68 3.47
N LEU A 113 -6.68 -9.39 3.66
CA LEU A 113 -6.06 -9.27 4.98
C LEU A 113 -6.66 -8.12 5.78
N VAL A 114 -6.70 -6.91 5.22
CA VAL A 114 -7.28 -5.75 5.93
C VAL A 114 -8.77 -5.97 6.18
N THR A 115 -9.50 -6.60 5.26
CA THR A 115 -10.93 -6.92 5.45
C THR A 115 -11.13 -7.87 6.62
N LYS A 116 -10.41 -9.00 6.64
CA LYS A 116 -10.61 -10.06 7.64
C LYS A 116 -10.09 -9.66 9.02
N HIS A 117 -8.93 -9.01 9.09
CA HIS A 117 -8.43 -8.45 10.36
C HIS A 117 -9.37 -7.37 10.91
N SER A 118 -9.85 -6.46 10.05
CA SER A 118 -10.83 -5.45 10.46
C SER A 118 -12.14 -6.07 10.97
N ALA A 119 -12.62 -7.14 10.32
CA ALA A 119 -13.82 -7.85 10.76
C ALA A 119 -13.64 -8.49 12.14
N ILE A 120 -12.44 -9.02 12.45
CA ILE A 120 -12.11 -9.52 13.79
C ILE A 120 -12.09 -8.37 14.78
N MET A 121 -11.44 -7.24 14.44
CA MET A 121 -11.42 -6.06 15.30
C MET A 121 -12.83 -5.52 15.58
N ASP A 122 -13.73 -5.54 14.59
CA ASP A 122 -15.13 -5.09 14.73
C ASP A 122 -15.93 -5.92 15.76
N LYS A 123 -15.58 -7.20 16.00
CA LYS A 123 -16.19 -8.03 17.06
C LYS A 123 -15.97 -7.45 18.46
N TYR A 124 -14.83 -6.79 18.67
CA TYR A 124 -14.40 -6.28 19.98
C TYR A 124 -14.47 -4.74 20.06
N ASP A 125 -14.41 -4.04 18.93
CA ASP A 125 -14.37 -2.58 18.81
C ASP A 125 -15.20 -2.09 17.61
N SER A 126 -16.51 -2.33 17.63
CA SER A 126 -17.43 -1.95 16.53
C SER A 126 -17.42 -0.45 16.20
N ALA A 127 -17.07 0.40 17.18
CA ALA A 127 -16.93 1.85 17.05
C ALA A 127 -15.64 2.31 16.35
N LYS A 128 -14.75 1.39 15.94
CA LYS A 128 -13.53 1.65 15.19
C LYS A 128 -12.55 2.63 15.86
N ARG A 129 -12.42 2.52 17.19
CA ARG A 129 -11.53 3.35 18.00
C ARG A 129 -10.07 2.95 17.83
N VAL A 130 -9.77 1.66 17.79
CA VAL A 130 -8.42 1.12 17.58
C VAL A 130 -8.11 1.09 16.09
N ALA A 131 -7.07 1.79 15.65
CA ALA A 131 -6.61 1.76 14.27
C ALA A 131 -6.04 0.39 13.89
N LEU A 132 -6.29 -0.05 12.66
CA LEU A 132 -5.41 -1.02 12.00
C LEU A 132 -4.24 -0.22 11.39
N VAL A 133 -3.02 -0.65 11.69
CA VAL A 133 -1.79 0.04 11.29
C VAL A 133 -0.98 -0.91 10.41
N VAL A 134 -0.94 -0.69 9.10
CA VAL A 134 -0.19 -1.57 8.17
C VAL A 134 1.25 -1.06 8.05
N ASP A 135 2.03 -1.19 9.11
CA ASP A 135 3.36 -0.56 9.27
C ASP A 135 4.54 -1.33 8.66
N GLU A 136 4.29 -2.50 8.07
CA GLU A 136 5.22 -3.13 7.14
C GLU A 136 4.46 -3.71 5.94
N TRP A 137 4.68 -3.12 4.77
CA TRP A 137 4.17 -3.62 3.50
C TRP A 137 5.10 -3.27 2.34
N GLY A 138 4.86 -3.91 1.21
CA GLY A 138 5.60 -3.70 -0.03
C GLY A 138 6.05 -5.01 -0.65
N ILE A 139 6.67 -4.92 -1.80
CA ILE A 139 7.25 -6.08 -2.49
C ILE A 139 8.65 -6.40 -1.95
N TRP A 140 8.88 -7.68 -1.69
CA TRP A 140 10.19 -8.19 -1.29
C TRP A 140 10.68 -9.22 -2.30
N THR A 141 11.78 -8.91 -2.99
CA THR A 141 12.42 -9.76 -4.00
C THR A 141 13.71 -10.38 -3.47
N ASP A 142 14.32 -11.25 -4.25
CA ASP A 142 15.73 -11.57 -4.04
C ASP A 142 16.57 -10.29 -4.25
N VAL A 143 17.68 -10.16 -3.53
CA VAL A 143 18.54 -8.97 -3.64
C VAL A 143 19.19 -8.89 -5.02
N GLU A 144 19.62 -7.68 -5.44
CA GLU A 144 20.35 -7.55 -6.70
C GLU A 144 21.62 -8.41 -6.68
N PRO A 145 21.94 -9.10 -7.79
CA PRO A 145 23.11 -9.97 -7.87
C PRO A 145 24.41 -9.26 -7.46
N GLY A 146 25.19 -9.93 -6.62
CA GLY A 146 26.48 -9.41 -6.12
C GLY A 146 26.37 -8.46 -4.92
N THR A 147 25.17 -8.12 -4.45
CA THR A 147 24.98 -7.34 -3.23
C THR A 147 24.92 -8.23 -1.98
N ASN A 148 25.15 -7.65 -0.79
CA ASN A 148 25.03 -8.38 0.47
C ASN A 148 23.54 -8.70 0.74
N PRO A 149 23.17 -9.99 0.92
CA PRO A 149 21.77 -10.36 1.15
C PRO A 149 21.17 -9.73 2.42
N GLY A 150 21.98 -9.43 3.44
CA GLY A 150 21.52 -8.76 4.67
C GLY A 150 21.18 -7.28 4.49
N PHE A 151 21.57 -6.65 3.37
CA PHE A 151 21.26 -5.25 3.08
C PHE A 151 19.91 -5.08 2.38
N LEU A 152 19.32 -6.16 1.86
CA LEU A 152 17.99 -6.16 1.25
C LEU A 152 17.85 -5.14 0.09
N TYR A 153 18.95 -4.88 -0.62
CA TYR A 153 18.97 -4.00 -1.77
C TYR A 153 18.34 -4.71 -2.98
N GLN A 154 17.28 -4.12 -3.53
CA GLN A 154 16.60 -4.60 -4.73
C GLN A 154 16.27 -3.40 -5.63
N GLN A 155 16.16 -3.63 -6.94
CA GLN A 155 15.68 -2.60 -7.85
C GLN A 155 14.18 -2.30 -7.70
N ASN A 156 13.74 -1.23 -8.36
CA ASN A 156 12.34 -0.79 -8.36
C ASN A 156 11.86 -0.50 -9.80
N SER A 157 10.86 -1.24 -10.22
CA SER A 157 10.31 -1.33 -11.57
C SER A 157 8.88 -0.79 -11.67
N LEU A 158 8.35 -0.71 -12.89
CA LEU A 158 6.95 -0.37 -13.11
C LEU A 158 5.98 -1.31 -12.37
N ARG A 159 6.30 -2.61 -12.24
CA ARG A 159 5.53 -3.55 -11.40
C ARG A 159 5.36 -3.02 -9.97
N ASP A 160 6.41 -2.46 -9.39
CA ASP A 160 6.43 -2.04 -7.99
C ASP A 160 5.61 -0.74 -7.82
N ALA A 161 5.59 0.15 -8.83
CA ALA A 161 4.64 1.27 -8.89
C ALA A 161 3.17 0.79 -8.93
N LEU A 162 2.85 -0.26 -9.70
CA LEU A 162 1.49 -0.81 -9.76
C LEU A 162 1.06 -1.40 -8.42
N ILE A 163 1.97 -2.09 -7.71
CA ILE A 163 1.72 -2.63 -6.37
C ILE A 163 1.48 -1.49 -5.36
N ALA A 164 2.29 -0.43 -5.40
CA ALA A 164 2.11 0.72 -4.52
C ALA A 164 0.75 1.40 -4.75
N GLY A 165 0.36 1.62 -6.01
CA GLY A 165 -0.94 2.19 -6.34
C GLY A 165 -2.10 1.30 -5.88
N LEU A 166 -1.97 -0.02 -6.08
CA LEU A 166 -2.96 -1.00 -5.64
C LEU A 166 -3.14 -0.97 -4.11
N HIS A 167 -2.05 -1.06 -3.35
CA HIS A 167 -2.11 -1.07 -1.88
C HIS A 167 -2.62 0.25 -1.32
N LEU A 168 -2.19 1.40 -1.85
CA LEU A 168 -2.71 2.70 -1.43
C LEU A 168 -4.21 2.84 -1.73
N ASN A 169 -4.70 2.35 -2.87
CA ASN A 169 -6.13 2.29 -3.16
C ASN A 169 -6.88 1.41 -2.15
N ILE A 170 -6.33 0.25 -1.80
CA ILE A 170 -6.90 -0.63 -0.77
C ILE A 170 -6.97 0.11 0.57
N PHE A 171 -5.89 0.75 1.02
CA PHE A 171 -5.90 1.48 2.29
C PHE A 171 -6.90 2.63 2.30
N ASN A 172 -7.01 3.39 1.20
CA ASN A 172 -8.03 4.43 1.04
C ASN A 172 -9.44 3.85 1.18
N ASN A 173 -9.71 2.72 0.54
CA ASN A 173 -11.03 2.06 0.59
C ASN A 173 -11.35 1.46 1.98
N HIS A 174 -10.33 1.27 2.82
CA HIS A 174 -10.45 0.80 4.22
C HIS A 174 -10.17 1.90 5.26
N ALA A 175 -10.20 3.19 4.87
CA ALA A 175 -9.81 4.33 5.71
C ALA A 175 -10.62 4.48 7.02
N ALA A 176 -11.78 3.83 7.14
CA ALA A 176 -12.54 3.79 8.39
C ALA A 176 -11.78 3.06 9.52
N ARG A 177 -10.95 2.06 9.17
CA ARG A 177 -10.20 1.23 10.11
C ARG A 177 -8.69 1.34 9.92
N VAL A 178 -8.19 1.32 8.68
CA VAL A 178 -6.78 1.53 8.35
C VAL A 178 -6.47 3.02 8.44
N LYS A 179 -5.69 3.42 9.45
CA LYS A 179 -5.39 4.85 9.72
C LYS A 179 -3.91 5.21 9.61
N MET A 180 -3.07 4.22 9.35
CA MET A 180 -1.63 4.38 9.15
C MET A 180 -1.12 3.19 8.34
N ALA A 181 -0.20 3.46 7.43
CA ALA A 181 0.57 2.44 6.74
C ALA A 181 1.99 2.94 6.48
N ASN A 182 2.97 2.04 6.50
CA ASN A 182 4.38 2.37 6.31
C ASN A 182 5.03 1.38 5.33
N LEU A 183 5.47 1.91 4.19
CA LEU A 183 6.15 1.13 3.17
C LEU A 183 7.54 0.71 3.67
N ALA A 184 7.87 -0.55 3.44
CA ALA A 184 9.18 -1.12 3.71
C ALA A 184 10.07 -1.07 2.43
N GLN A 185 11.14 -0.27 2.38
CA GLN A 185 11.53 0.79 3.31
C GLN A 185 11.76 2.11 2.55
N THR A 186 12.34 3.12 3.19
CA THR A 186 12.41 4.47 2.61
C THR A 186 13.53 4.63 1.57
N VAL A 187 14.75 4.17 1.86
CA VAL A 187 15.95 4.39 1.01
C VAL A 187 16.78 3.10 0.93
N ASN A 188 17.19 2.70 -0.28
CA ASN A 188 18.05 1.54 -0.60
C ASN A 188 17.59 0.15 -0.16
N VAL A 189 16.53 0.04 0.64
CA VAL A 189 16.10 -1.20 1.27
C VAL A 189 14.70 -1.55 0.81
N LEU A 190 14.52 -2.78 0.34
CA LEU A 190 13.23 -3.33 -0.11
C LEU A 190 12.57 -2.44 -1.20
N GLN A 191 11.29 -2.13 -1.08
CA GLN A 191 10.58 -1.31 -2.06
C GLN A 191 10.87 0.19 -1.86
N ALA A 192 12.14 0.56 -1.97
CA ALA A 192 12.60 1.91 -1.66
C ALA A 192 11.92 3.01 -2.51
N LEU A 193 11.68 4.17 -1.89
CA LEU A 193 11.31 5.39 -2.63
C LEU A 193 12.53 5.98 -3.35
N ILE A 194 13.70 5.86 -2.74
CA ILE A 194 14.94 6.47 -3.24
C ILE A 194 16.05 5.42 -3.24
N LEU A 195 16.86 5.41 -4.30
CA LEU A 195 18.13 4.68 -4.34
C LEU A 195 19.28 5.68 -4.41
N THR A 196 20.39 5.38 -3.73
CA THR A 196 21.59 6.23 -3.67
C THR A 196 22.85 5.43 -3.95
N GLU A 197 23.79 6.04 -4.67
CA GLU A 197 25.14 5.51 -4.88
C GLU A 197 26.16 6.65 -4.68
N GLY A 198 26.87 6.63 -3.55
CA GLY A 198 27.75 7.73 -3.17
C GLY A 198 26.99 9.08 -3.10
N ARG A 199 27.28 9.98 -4.04
CA ARG A 199 26.61 11.29 -4.15
C ARG A 199 25.41 11.29 -5.10
N GLN A 200 25.18 10.20 -5.83
CA GLN A 200 24.08 10.07 -6.78
C GLN A 200 22.82 9.61 -6.06
N MET A 201 21.69 10.07 -6.56
CA MET A 201 20.36 9.71 -6.08
C MET A 201 19.45 9.54 -7.30
N LEU A 202 18.56 8.56 -7.26
CA LEU A 202 17.45 8.45 -8.19
C LEU A 202 16.12 8.27 -7.46
N LEU A 203 15.04 8.68 -8.12
CA LEU A 203 13.67 8.49 -7.67
C LEU A 203 13.13 7.21 -8.30
N THR A 204 12.56 6.33 -7.49
CA THR A 204 12.01 5.08 -7.99
C THR A 204 10.62 5.28 -8.60
N PRO A 205 10.14 4.35 -9.45
CA PRO A 205 8.74 4.29 -9.85
C PRO A 205 7.78 4.37 -8.65
N THR A 206 8.13 3.73 -7.53
CA THR A 206 7.33 3.79 -6.29
C THR A 206 7.28 5.20 -5.69
N TYR A 207 8.38 5.96 -5.67
CA TYR A 207 8.35 7.37 -5.25
C TYR A 207 7.33 8.18 -6.03
N HIS A 208 7.30 7.99 -7.35
CA HIS A 208 6.39 8.73 -8.21
C HIS A 208 4.92 8.44 -7.91
N VAL A 209 4.59 7.23 -7.46
CA VAL A 209 3.22 6.90 -7.00
C VAL A 209 2.90 7.64 -5.71
N PHE A 210 3.79 7.63 -4.72
CA PHE A 210 3.60 8.42 -3.50
C PHE A 210 3.46 9.91 -3.82
N ASP A 211 4.23 10.43 -4.79
CA ASP A 211 4.12 11.80 -5.23
C ASP A 211 2.74 12.13 -5.84
N LEU A 212 2.23 11.24 -6.71
CA LEU A 212 0.90 11.34 -7.32
C LEU A 212 -0.24 11.22 -6.29
N TYR A 213 -0.05 10.44 -5.23
CA TYR A 213 -1.09 10.10 -4.26
C TYR A 213 -1.18 11.10 -3.09
N LYS A 214 -0.28 12.09 -2.99
CA LYS A 214 -0.36 13.13 -1.92
C LYS A 214 -1.70 13.85 -1.88
N VAL A 215 -2.41 13.93 -3.00
CA VAL A 215 -3.76 14.52 -3.09
C VAL A 215 -4.81 13.81 -2.22
N HIS A 216 -4.54 12.57 -1.79
CA HIS A 216 -5.39 11.79 -0.90
C HIS A 216 -5.08 12.02 0.59
N HIS A 217 -3.98 12.71 0.93
CA HIS A 217 -3.63 12.99 2.33
C HIS A 217 -4.72 13.85 2.98
N ASP A 218 -5.24 13.38 4.11
CA ASP A 218 -6.34 14.00 4.88
C ASP A 218 -7.62 14.27 4.06
N ALA A 219 -7.75 13.67 2.87
CA ALA A 219 -8.91 13.81 2.02
C ALA A 219 -10.06 12.92 2.51
N LYS A 220 -11.29 13.31 2.18
CA LYS A 220 -12.48 12.52 2.51
C LYS A 220 -12.70 11.44 1.47
N LEU A 221 -12.68 10.17 1.87
CA LEU A 221 -13.03 9.03 1.02
C LEU A 221 -14.40 9.26 0.34
N VAL A 222 -14.43 9.06 -0.98
CA VAL A 222 -15.66 8.95 -1.77
C VAL A 222 -15.85 7.47 -2.10
N PRO A 223 -16.91 6.81 -1.60
CA PRO A 223 -17.17 5.41 -1.91
C PRO A 223 -17.27 5.17 -3.41
N VAL A 224 -16.54 4.18 -3.91
CA VAL A 224 -16.58 3.76 -5.31
C VAL A 224 -17.20 2.37 -5.39
N GLN A 225 -18.23 2.24 -6.21
CA GLN A 225 -18.75 0.93 -6.64
C GLN A 225 -18.38 0.75 -8.10
N PHE A 226 -17.63 -0.31 -8.42
CA PHE A 226 -17.26 -0.61 -9.79
C PHE A 226 -17.10 -2.11 -10.00
N SER A 227 -17.22 -2.54 -11.25
CA SER A 227 -16.91 -3.89 -11.68
C SER A 227 -15.61 -3.87 -12.46
N SER A 228 -14.62 -4.63 -12.03
CA SER A 228 -13.35 -4.79 -12.74
C SER A 228 -13.48 -5.90 -13.79
N PRO A 229 -12.96 -5.71 -15.02
CA PRO A 229 -12.66 -6.85 -15.88
C PRO A 229 -11.57 -7.73 -15.24
N ASP A 230 -11.52 -8.99 -15.67
CA ASP A 230 -10.51 -9.95 -15.24
C ASP A 230 -9.21 -9.79 -16.05
N TYR A 231 -8.07 -9.78 -15.37
CA TYR A 231 -6.76 -10.08 -15.95
C TYR A 231 -6.49 -11.57 -15.77
N VAL A 232 -6.21 -12.29 -16.87
CA VAL A 232 -6.16 -13.76 -16.91
C VAL A 232 -4.83 -14.24 -17.47
N VAL A 233 -4.15 -15.14 -16.75
CA VAL A 233 -2.92 -15.82 -17.19
C VAL A 233 -2.98 -17.27 -16.72
N GLY A 234 -2.69 -18.22 -17.61
CA GLY A 234 -2.59 -19.64 -17.24
C GLY A 234 -3.87 -20.26 -16.64
N GLY A 235 -5.05 -19.70 -16.92
CA GLY A 235 -6.34 -20.15 -16.37
C GLY A 235 -6.70 -19.57 -15.01
N GLU A 236 -5.79 -18.84 -14.36
CA GLU A 236 -6.08 -18.06 -13.15
C GLU A 236 -6.50 -16.63 -13.52
N LYS A 237 -7.24 -15.97 -12.62
CA LYS A 237 -7.73 -14.60 -12.82
C LYS A 237 -7.67 -13.75 -11.57
N ILE A 238 -7.41 -12.45 -11.77
CA ILE A 238 -7.49 -11.40 -10.75
C ILE A 238 -8.22 -10.19 -11.33
N PRO A 239 -8.78 -9.28 -10.49
CA PRO A 239 -9.27 -8.00 -10.98
C PRO A 239 -8.13 -7.24 -11.68
N ALA A 240 -8.37 -6.79 -12.91
CA ALA A 240 -7.41 -5.99 -13.68
C ALA A 240 -7.30 -4.54 -13.18
N LEU A 241 -8.34 -4.02 -12.53
CA LEU A 241 -8.44 -2.63 -12.12
C LEU A 241 -8.53 -2.48 -10.61
N SER A 242 -7.84 -1.48 -10.07
CA SER A 242 -8.04 -0.97 -8.71
C SER A 242 -8.35 0.52 -8.77
N VAL A 243 -9.31 0.96 -7.96
CA VAL A 243 -9.82 2.34 -7.96
C VAL A 243 -9.99 2.83 -6.52
N SER A 244 -9.60 4.09 -6.26
CA SER A 244 -10.04 4.82 -5.08
C SER A 244 -10.37 6.26 -5.45
N ALA A 245 -11.24 6.92 -4.68
CA ALA A 245 -11.60 8.30 -4.91
C ALA A 245 -11.70 9.07 -3.58
N SER A 246 -11.34 10.35 -3.61
CA SER A 246 -11.47 11.23 -2.46
C SER A 246 -11.82 12.67 -2.87
N LEU A 247 -12.40 13.41 -1.93
CA LEU A 247 -12.59 14.85 -2.01
C LEU A 247 -11.60 15.53 -1.07
N ASP A 248 -10.80 16.43 -1.61
CA ASP A 248 -9.90 17.25 -0.80
C ASP A 248 -10.68 18.36 -0.04
N SER A 249 -9.96 19.12 0.79
CA SER A 249 -10.54 20.22 1.58
C SER A 249 -11.07 21.39 0.74
N THR A 250 -10.71 21.46 -0.56
CA THR A 250 -11.18 22.48 -1.50
C THR A 250 -12.44 22.04 -2.27
N GLY A 251 -12.87 20.78 -2.11
CA GLY A 251 -13.95 20.17 -2.88
C GLY A 251 -13.50 19.62 -4.24
N THR A 252 -12.19 19.58 -4.51
CA THR A 252 -11.64 18.93 -5.70
C THR A 252 -11.71 17.42 -5.52
N MET A 253 -12.22 16.71 -6.53
CA MET A 253 -12.27 15.26 -6.52
C MET A 253 -11.01 14.68 -7.17
N HIS A 254 -10.40 13.72 -6.50
CA HIS A 254 -9.28 12.95 -7.01
C HIS A 254 -9.70 11.49 -7.19
N ILE A 255 -9.42 10.91 -8.35
CA ILE A 255 -9.68 9.50 -8.64
C ILE A 255 -8.36 8.85 -9.04
N SER A 256 -7.91 7.88 -8.25
CA SER A 256 -6.73 7.08 -8.55
C SER A 256 -7.14 5.74 -9.16
N LEU A 257 -6.48 5.38 -10.26
CA LEU A 257 -6.77 4.22 -11.09
C LEU A 257 -5.49 3.44 -11.32
N VAL A 258 -5.54 2.13 -11.16
CA VAL A 258 -4.43 1.22 -11.50
C VAL A 258 -4.93 0.18 -12.48
N ASN A 259 -4.29 0.07 -13.63
CA ASN A 259 -4.49 -1.03 -14.57
C ASN A 259 -3.31 -2.00 -14.51
N MET A 260 -3.58 -3.20 -14.01
CA MET A 260 -2.58 -4.24 -13.81
C MET A 260 -2.45 -5.16 -15.02
N ASP A 261 -3.35 -5.09 -16.01
CA ASP A 261 -3.18 -5.83 -17.25
C ASP A 261 -2.00 -5.23 -18.05
N PRO A 262 -0.95 -6.00 -18.35
CA PRO A 262 0.25 -5.47 -19.00
C PRO A 262 0.07 -5.23 -20.50
N LYS A 263 -1.05 -5.67 -21.08
CA LYS A 263 -1.30 -5.70 -22.53
C LYS A 263 -2.54 -4.93 -22.95
N LYS A 264 -3.58 -4.86 -22.12
CA LYS A 264 -4.88 -4.30 -22.49
C LYS A 264 -5.13 -2.93 -21.87
N THR A 265 -5.42 -1.96 -22.73
CA THR A 265 -6.10 -0.72 -22.32
C THR A 265 -7.52 -1.04 -21.87
N GLN A 266 -7.95 -0.48 -20.74
CA GLN A 266 -9.28 -0.67 -20.20
C GLN A 266 -10.12 0.58 -20.40
N MET A 267 -11.37 0.41 -20.84
CA MET A 267 -12.33 1.50 -21.00
C MET A 267 -13.21 1.57 -19.76
N ILE A 268 -13.16 2.70 -19.06
CA ILE A 268 -13.99 2.97 -17.89
C ILE A 268 -15.02 4.02 -18.28
N GLN A 269 -16.28 3.77 -17.95
CA GLN A 269 -17.37 4.72 -18.08
C GLN A 269 -18.12 4.78 -16.76
N THR A 270 -18.33 5.98 -16.23
CA THR A 270 -19.06 6.18 -14.98
C THR A 270 -19.83 7.49 -14.99
N THR A 271 -20.87 7.54 -14.17
CA THR A 271 -21.59 8.79 -13.85
C THR A 271 -21.11 9.28 -12.50
N LEU A 272 -20.72 10.55 -12.43
CA LEU A 272 -20.22 11.16 -11.21
C LEU A 272 -21.35 11.85 -10.43
N ASP A 273 -21.35 11.66 -9.12
CA ASP A 273 -22.13 12.46 -8.19
C ASP A 273 -21.41 13.78 -7.92
N GLY A 274 -21.70 14.78 -8.76
CA GLY A 274 -21.11 16.12 -8.68
C GLY A 274 -21.27 16.88 -9.99
N ASN A 275 -20.96 18.18 -9.97
CA ASN A 275 -20.99 19.04 -11.15
C ASN A 275 -19.58 19.58 -11.45
N PHE A 276 -18.70 18.68 -11.88
CA PHE A 276 -17.34 19.04 -12.28
C PHE A 276 -17.35 19.71 -13.66
N LYS A 277 -16.45 20.67 -13.87
CA LYS A 277 -16.27 21.41 -15.13
C LYS A 277 -15.07 20.94 -15.90
N THR A 278 -14.04 20.46 -15.21
CA THR A 278 -12.77 20.08 -15.82
C THR A 278 -12.30 18.73 -15.32
N VAL A 279 -11.55 18.04 -16.18
CA VAL A 279 -10.78 16.84 -15.81
C VAL A 279 -9.38 16.99 -16.34
N SER A 280 -8.40 16.68 -15.49
CA SER A 280 -6.98 16.57 -15.87
C SER A 280 -6.41 15.31 -15.24
N GLY A 281 -5.28 14.83 -15.73
CA GLY A 281 -4.67 13.62 -15.21
C GLY A 281 -3.16 13.59 -15.29
N ARG A 282 -2.58 12.77 -14.43
CA ARG A 282 -1.16 12.38 -14.45
C ARG A 282 -1.09 10.86 -14.49
N MET A 283 -0.09 10.32 -15.20
CA MET A 283 0.10 8.89 -15.39
C MET A 283 1.54 8.48 -15.13
N ILE A 284 1.72 7.29 -14.58
CA ILE A 284 2.98 6.54 -14.56
C ILE A 284 2.75 5.25 -15.37
N THR A 285 3.58 5.04 -16.39
CA THR A 285 3.60 3.82 -17.21
C THR A 285 4.97 3.70 -17.89
N SER A 286 5.22 2.61 -18.62
CA SER A 286 6.42 2.41 -19.42
C SER A 286 6.18 1.37 -20.52
N GLY A 287 7.19 1.12 -21.36
CA GLY A 287 7.13 0.10 -22.41
C GLY A 287 6.96 -1.32 -21.86
N ALA A 288 7.66 -1.66 -20.77
CA ALA A 288 7.62 -2.96 -20.12
C ALA A 288 7.36 -2.85 -18.61
N ILE A 289 6.74 -3.88 -18.03
CA ILE A 289 6.54 -4.03 -16.58
C ILE A 289 7.86 -4.16 -15.79
N THR A 290 8.93 -4.58 -16.45
CA THR A 290 10.30 -4.71 -15.92
C THR A 290 11.11 -3.41 -16.00
N ASP A 291 10.57 -2.34 -16.60
CA ASP A 291 11.31 -1.09 -16.74
C ASP A 291 11.58 -0.45 -15.38
N ILE A 292 12.84 -0.04 -15.19
CA ILE A 292 13.37 0.55 -13.95
C ILE A 292 14.05 1.90 -14.25
N ASN A 293 14.25 2.70 -13.20
CA ASN A 293 15.17 3.84 -13.24
C ASN A 293 16.56 3.38 -12.78
N THR A 294 17.61 3.94 -13.38
CA THR A 294 19.02 3.69 -13.01
C THR A 294 19.75 5.01 -12.82
N PHE A 295 20.95 5.01 -12.23
CA PHE A 295 21.73 6.24 -12.08
C PHE A 295 22.16 6.87 -13.43
N ALA A 296 22.21 6.08 -14.51
CA ALA A 296 22.49 6.54 -15.87
C ALA A 296 21.22 7.00 -16.63
N GLN A 297 20.05 6.46 -16.27
CA GLN A 297 18.77 6.79 -16.87
C GLN A 297 17.70 6.85 -15.77
N ASP A 298 17.59 8.00 -15.12
CA ASP A 298 16.81 8.23 -13.90
C ASP A 298 15.33 8.55 -14.16
N LYS A 299 14.92 8.67 -15.42
CA LYS A 299 13.57 9.08 -15.85
C LYS A 299 12.95 8.14 -16.89
N LYS A 300 13.33 6.87 -16.90
CA LYS A 300 12.71 5.87 -17.79
C LYS A 300 11.24 5.67 -17.41
N VAL A 301 10.95 5.59 -16.12
CA VAL A 301 9.61 5.49 -15.54
C VAL A 301 9.39 6.72 -14.66
N ALA A 302 8.67 7.71 -15.19
CA ALA A 302 8.39 8.97 -14.51
C ALA A 302 6.96 9.46 -14.86
N PRO A 303 6.35 10.33 -14.04
CA PRO A 303 5.02 10.85 -14.32
C PRO A 303 4.95 11.70 -15.59
N THR A 304 3.94 11.45 -16.42
CA THR A 304 3.58 12.28 -17.58
C THR A 304 2.15 12.80 -17.45
N ASN A 305 1.78 13.78 -18.28
CA ASN A 305 0.37 14.18 -18.40
C ASN A 305 -0.45 13.03 -18.98
N PHE A 306 -1.68 12.90 -18.51
CA PHE A 306 -2.65 11.91 -18.98
C PHE A 306 -3.83 12.60 -19.65
N ASN A 307 -4.00 12.34 -20.95
CA ASN A 307 -5.04 12.94 -21.78
C ASN A 307 -6.13 11.94 -22.19
N GLY A 308 -6.21 10.76 -21.54
CA GLY A 308 -7.17 9.71 -21.87
C GLY A 308 -8.52 9.82 -21.13
N ALA A 309 -8.73 10.87 -20.32
CA ALA A 309 -9.98 11.14 -19.64
C ALA A 309 -10.81 12.22 -20.36
N ARG A 310 -12.13 12.03 -20.43
CA ARG A 310 -13.10 12.98 -20.97
C ARG A 310 -14.29 13.10 -20.05
N LEU A 311 -14.68 14.34 -19.76
CA LEU A 311 -15.85 14.66 -18.98
C LEU A 311 -16.90 15.30 -19.89
N SER A 312 -18.12 14.77 -19.91
CA SER A 312 -19.27 15.33 -20.63
C SER A 312 -20.47 15.37 -19.70
N GLY A 313 -20.80 16.56 -19.20
CA GLY A 313 -21.76 16.71 -18.10
C GLY A 313 -21.27 15.94 -16.86
N LYS A 314 -22.04 14.94 -16.43
CA LYS A 314 -21.68 14.05 -15.31
C LYS A 314 -20.97 12.77 -15.74
N ASN A 315 -20.87 12.52 -17.05
CA ASN A 315 -20.29 11.29 -17.56
C ASN A 315 -18.79 11.43 -17.70
N LEU A 316 -18.05 10.56 -17.00
CA LEU A 316 -16.61 10.43 -17.12
C LEU A 316 -16.28 9.17 -17.92
N THR A 317 -15.55 9.35 -19.01
CA THR A 317 -14.96 8.24 -19.80
C THR A 317 -13.45 8.29 -19.67
N VAL A 318 -12.83 7.14 -19.40
CA VAL A 318 -11.37 7.00 -19.27
C VAL A 318 -10.88 5.84 -20.11
N ALA A 319 -9.97 6.12 -21.04
CA ALA A 319 -9.17 5.10 -21.72
C ALA A 319 -7.89 4.88 -20.91
N LEU A 320 -7.92 3.93 -19.97
CA LEU A 320 -6.84 3.67 -19.03
C LEU A 320 -5.80 2.71 -19.66
N PRO A 321 -4.58 3.17 -19.98
CA PRO A 321 -3.60 2.35 -20.67
C PRO A 321 -3.22 1.10 -19.87
N ALA A 322 -2.76 0.07 -20.56
CA ALA A 322 -2.15 -1.11 -19.94
C ALA A 322 -1.04 -0.70 -18.95
N LYS A 323 -0.81 -1.48 -17.88
CA LYS A 323 0.28 -1.30 -16.90
C LYS A 323 0.49 0.16 -16.51
N SER A 324 -0.55 0.79 -15.98
CA SER A 324 -0.53 2.21 -15.65
C SER A 324 -1.11 2.52 -14.28
N VAL A 325 -0.57 3.55 -13.64
CA VAL A 325 -1.15 4.26 -12.50
C VAL A 325 -1.57 5.63 -12.99
N VAL A 326 -2.83 6.00 -12.82
CA VAL A 326 -3.38 7.31 -13.22
C VAL A 326 -4.04 7.97 -12.02
N THR A 327 -3.76 9.26 -11.80
CA THR A 327 -4.54 10.10 -10.88
C THR A 327 -5.24 11.17 -11.69
N LEU A 328 -6.57 11.18 -11.64
CA LEU A 328 -7.42 12.21 -12.21
C LEU A 328 -7.73 13.27 -11.16
N THR A 329 -7.82 14.53 -11.61
CA THR A 329 -8.25 15.66 -10.81
C THR A 329 -9.44 16.31 -11.49
N LEU A 330 -10.57 16.38 -10.78
CA LEU A 330 -11.82 16.94 -11.25
C LEU A 330 -12.21 18.15 -10.40
N LYS A 331 -12.46 19.28 -11.07
CA LYS A 331 -12.86 20.56 -10.48
C LYS A 331 -14.15 21.03 -11.09
#